data_AF-A0A067RC59-F1
#
_entry.id   AF-A0A067RC59-F1
#
_cell.length_a   1.000
_cell.length_b   1.000
_cell.length_c   1.000
_cell.angle_alpha   90.00
_cell.angle_beta   90.00
_cell.angle_gamma   90.00
#
_symmetry.space_group_name_H-M   'P 1'
#
loop_
_entity.id
_entity.type
_entity.pdbx_description
1 polymer ?
#
loop_
_entity_poly.entity_id
_entity_poly.type
_entity_poly.pdbx_seq_one_letter_code
_entity_poly.pdbx_strand_id
1 'polypeptide(L)' 'MNNPVNNMTNNTSGTGGVNNSEQPDPDFIKMFVGQIPRSMDENDLRKMFEEFGRVHQINVLRDKVTGQSKGRTQVTYI' A
#
# COMPACT_ATOMS: atom_id res chain seq x y z
N MET A 1 10.56 -7.81 -28.00
CA MET A 1 11.05 -9.18 -27.76
C MET A 1 11.10 -9.40 -26.25
N ASN A 2 10.47 -10.48 -25.79
CA ASN A 2 10.30 -11.06 -24.46
C ASN A 2 10.96 -10.43 -23.18
N ASN A 3 10.09 -10.32 -22.15
CA ASN A 3 10.23 -10.66 -20.71
C ASN A 3 11.20 -11.84 -20.38
N PRO A 4 11.66 -12.10 -19.12
CA PRO A 4 10.89 -12.21 -17.84
C PRO A 4 11.31 -11.14 -16.77
N VAL A 5 11.12 -11.21 -15.42
CA VAL A 5 10.97 -12.32 -14.43
C VAL A 5 10.01 -11.96 -13.25
N ASN A 6 10.16 -12.54 -12.03
CA ASN A 6 9.07 -12.70 -11.03
C ASN A 6 9.38 -12.31 -9.55
N ASN A 7 8.30 -12.16 -8.78
CA ASN A 7 8.20 -11.92 -7.33
C ASN A 7 8.43 -13.16 -6.43
N MET A 8 8.70 -12.94 -5.13
CA MET A 8 7.87 -13.42 -3.98
C MET A 8 8.30 -12.65 -2.68
N THR A 9 7.46 -11.91 -1.94
CA THR A 9 6.20 -12.19 -1.20
C THR A 9 6.41 -12.82 0.18
N ASN A 10 5.95 -12.16 1.27
CA ASN A 10 5.41 -12.86 2.45
C ASN A 10 4.60 -11.93 3.41
N ASN A 11 3.51 -12.46 4.01
CA ASN A 11 2.47 -11.69 4.74
C ASN A 11 2.37 -12.09 6.24
N THR A 12 1.72 -11.29 7.10
CA THR A 12 1.32 -11.63 8.49
C THR A 12 0.11 -10.77 8.90
N SER A 13 -0.94 -11.35 9.50
CA SER A 13 -2.24 -10.70 9.71
C SER A 13 -2.69 -10.64 11.18
N GLY A 14 -3.57 -9.69 11.51
CA GLY A 14 -4.27 -9.54 12.80
C GLY A 14 -5.69 -8.97 12.61
N THR A 15 -6.58 -9.11 13.60
CA THR A 15 -8.04 -9.09 13.39
C THR A 15 -8.83 -8.06 14.22
N GLY A 16 -9.93 -7.54 13.68
CA GLY A 16 -11.10 -7.10 14.47
C GLY A 16 -11.92 -5.94 13.91
N GLY A 17 -13.25 -6.06 13.94
CA GLY A 17 -14.21 -4.95 13.76
C GLY A 17 -15.07 -5.01 12.50
N VAL A 18 -16.39 -5.03 12.66
CA VAL A 18 -17.36 -4.90 11.56
C VAL A 18 -17.71 -3.44 11.31
N ASN A 19 -17.71 -3.04 10.04
CA ASN A 19 -18.43 -1.91 9.45
C ASN A 19 -18.54 -2.17 7.94
N ASN A 20 -19.42 -1.45 7.23
CA ASN A 20 -19.48 -1.54 5.76
C ASN A 20 -18.12 -1.13 5.19
N SER A 21 -17.33 -2.13 4.80
CA SER A 21 -16.16 -1.89 3.97
C SER A 21 -16.66 -1.58 2.58
N GLU A 22 -16.45 -0.34 2.17
CA GLU A 22 -16.57 0.12 0.79
C GLU A 22 -15.47 -0.58 -0.02
N GLN A 23 -15.72 -1.85 -0.32
CA GLN A 23 -14.80 -2.70 -1.06
C GLN A 23 -14.57 -2.05 -2.42
N PRO A 24 -13.31 -1.94 -2.88
CA PRO A 24 -13.04 -1.49 -4.22
C PRO A 24 -13.81 -2.33 -5.24
N ASP A 25 -14.48 -1.65 -6.17
CA ASP A 25 -15.06 -2.27 -7.38
C ASP A 25 -13.97 -3.10 -8.09
N PRO A 26 -14.27 -4.27 -8.68
CA PRO A 26 -13.29 -5.10 -9.40
C PRO A 26 -12.32 -4.35 -10.32
N ASP A 27 -12.71 -3.23 -10.93
CA ASP A 27 -11.86 -2.40 -11.81
C ASP A 27 -10.95 -1.38 -11.07
N PHE A 28 -10.72 -1.58 -9.76
CA PHE A 28 -10.01 -0.61 -8.91
C PHE A 28 -8.54 -0.30 -9.25
N ILE A 29 -8.17 0.96 -9.05
CA ILE A 29 -6.80 1.43 -9.25
C ILE A 29 -5.93 1.08 -8.03
N LYS A 30 -5.00 0.13 -8.20
CA LYS A 30 -3.96 -0.21 -7.23
C LYS A 30 -2.56 0.14 -7.75
N MET A 31 -1.89 1.06 -7.05
CA MET A 31 -0.56 1.54 -7.40
C MET A 31 0.52 0.97 -6.47
N PHE A 32 1.73 0.81 -6.99
CA PHE A 32 2.95 0.64 -6.19
C PHE A 32 3.84 1.87 -6.40
N VAL A 33 4.21 2.54 -5.31
CA VAL A 33 5.04 3.75 -5.35
C VAL A 33 6.35 3.50 -4.61
N GLY A 34 7.47 3.85 -5.25
CA GLY A 34 8.81 3.70 -4.70
C GLY A 34 9.51 5.04 -4.50
N GLN A 35 10.74 4.99 -3.97
CA GLN A 35 11.54 6.17 -3.60
C GLN A 35 10.90 7.02 -2.49
N ILE A 36 10.00 6.43 -1.70
CA ILE A 36 9.40 7.07 -0.52
C ILE A 36 10.49 7.26 0.56
N PRO A 37 10.64 8.46 1.16
CA PRO A 37 11.50 8.67 2.31
C PRO A 37 11.13 7.72 3.46
N ARG A 38 12.11 7.02 4.06
CA ARG A 38 11.84 5.99 5.08
C ARG A 38 11.19 6.52 6.36
N SER A 39 11.20 7.84 6.55
CA SER A 39 10.57 8.56 7.66
C SER A 39 9.07 8.80 7.47
N MET A 40 8.54 8.76 6.23
CA MET A 40 7.11 8.96 5.97
C MET A 40 6.32 7.72 6.37
N ASP A 41 5.17 7.93 7.01
CA ASP A 41 4.24 6.88 7.42
C ASP A 41 2.98 6.83 6.53
N GLU A 42 2.08 5.93 6.88
CA GLU A 42 0.79 5.72 6.25
C GLU A 42 -0.12 6.98 6.28
N ASN A 43 0.05 7.88 7.26
CA ASN A 43 -0.73 9.12 7.41
C ASN A 43 -0.19 10.24 6.53
N ASP A 44 1.13 10.40 6.46
CA ASP A 44 1.78 11.39 5.58
C ASP A 44 1.54 11.06 4.11
N LEU A 45 1.61 9.77 3.77
CA LEU A 45 1.27 9.30 2.43
C LEU A 45 -0.23 9.44 2.15
N ARG A 46 -1.12 9.24 3.13
CA ARG A 46 -2.56 9.47 2.95
C ARG A 46 -2.86 10.91 2.55
N LYS A 47 -2.33 11.90 3.29
CA LYS A 47 -2.48 13.33 2.96
C LYS A 47 -1.98 13.65 1.54
N MET A 48 -0.89 13.02 1.11
CA MET A 48 -0.32 13.21 -0.23
C MET A 48 -1.16 12.57 -1.34
N PHE A 49 -1.73 11.39 -1.12
CA PHE A 49 -2.51 10.70 -2.15
C PHE A 49 -3.99 11.14 -2.22
N GLU A 50 -4.54 11.68 -1.13
CA GLU A 50 -5.92 12.21 -1.10
C GLU A 50 -6.12 13.46 -1.97
N GLU A 51 -5.05 14.14 -2.41
CA GLU A 51 -5.09 15.20 -3.42
C GLU A 51 -5.51 14.67 -4.81
N PHE A 52 -5.21 13.40 -5.13
CA PHE A 52 -5.42 12.80 -6.45
C PHE A 52 -6.68 11.91 -6.55
N GLY A 53 -7.30 11.55 -5.43
CA GLY A 53 -8.45 10.66 -5.39
C GLY A 53 -8.74 10.11 -4.00
N ARG A 54 -9.88 9.41 -3.85
CA ARG A 54 -10.32 8.92 -2.55
C ARG A 54 -9.55 7.67 -2.16
N VAL A 55 -8.55 7.82 -1.28
CA VAL A 55 -7.67 6.74 -0.85
C VAL A 55 -8.42 5.72 0.01
N HIS A 56 -8.67 4.53 -0.53
CA HIS A 56 -9.20 3.40 0.21
C HIS A 56 -8.15 2.87 1.21
N GLN A 57 -6.97 2.46 0.71
CA GLN A 57 -5.93 1.83 1.52
C GLN A 57 -4.53 2.32 1.17
N ILE A 58 -3.68 2.45 2.19
CA ILE A 58 -2.22 2.57 2.05
C ILE A 58 -1.55 1.46 2.88
N ASN A 59 -0.43 0.95 2.39
CA ASN A 59 0.37 -0.08 3.04
C ASN A 59 1.86 0.20 2.78
N VAL A 60 2.59 0.73 3.77
CA VAL A 60 4.04 0.93 3.64
C VAL A 60 4.74 -0.42 3.77
N LEU A 61 5.54 -0.78 2.77
CA LEU A 61 6.29 -2.04 2.79
C LEU A 61 7.41 -1.93 3.82
N ARG A 62 7.17 -2.45 5.03
CA ARG A 62 8.11 -2.47 6.15
C ARG A 62 8.92 -3.77 6.17
N ASP A 63 10.01 -3.77 6.90
CA ASP A 63 10.77 -4.97 7.20
C ASP A 63 10.19 -5.74 8.40
N LYS A 64 10.11 -7.07 8.27
CA LYS A 64 9.46 -7.92 9.28
C LYS A 64 10.27 -8.09 10.57
N VAL A 65 11.59 -7.90 10.53
CA VAL A 65 12.46 -8.08 11.70
C VAL A 65 12.73 -6.72 12.37
N THR A 66 12.95 -5.68 11.56
CA THR A 66 13.37 -4.36 12.05
C THR A 66 12.27 -3.30 12.09
N GLY A 67 11.08 -3.57 11.52
CA GLY A 67 9.96 -2.62 11.38
C GLY A 67 10.21 -1.47 10.38
N GLN A 68 11.43 -1.36 9.84
CA GLN A 68 11.89 -0.22 9.05
C GLN A 68 11.23 -0.16 7.66
N SER A 69 10.89 1.04 7.20
CA SER A 69 10.33 1.26 5.86
C SER A 69 11.33 0.85 4.76
N LYS A 70 10.87 0.09 3.76
CA LYS A 70 11.63 -0.30 2.56
C LYS A 70 11.54 0.74 1.43
N GLY A 71 11.19 1.98 1.77
CA GLY A 71 11.09 3.12 0.85
C GLY A 71 10.06 2.93 -0.27
N ARG A 72 9.03 2.12 -0.01
CA ARG A 72 8.00 1.71 -0.96
C ARG A 72 6.66 1.58 -0.25
N THR A 73 5.59 1.91 -0.95
CA THR A 73 4.21 1.78 -0.46
C THR A 73 3.29 1.23 -1.56
N GLN A 74 2.18 0.62 -1.15
CA GLN A 74 1.07 0.27 -2.02
C GLN A 74 -0.13 1.15 -1.69
N VAL A 75 -0.78 1.71 -2.71
CA VAL A 75 -1.95 2.60 -2.60
C VAL A 75 -3.11 1.97 -3.36
N THR A 76 -4.31 2.03 -2.79
CA THR A 76 -5.57 1.61 -3.41
C THR A 76 -6.52 2.80 -3.37
N TYR A 77 -7.11 3.17 -4.51
CA TYR A 77 -8.22 4.13 -4.58
C TYR A 77 -9.58 3.41 -4.70
N ILE A 78 -10.65 4.15 -4.44
CA ILE A 78 -12.06 3.88 -4.78
C ILE A 78 -12.62 5.03 -5.61
#